data_AF-A0A815PLK0-F1
#
_entry.id   AF-A0A815PLK0-F1
#
_cell.length_a   1.000
_cell.length_b   1.000
_cell.length_c   1.000
_cell.angle_alpha   90.00
_cell.angle_beta   90.00
_cell.angle_gamma   90.00
#
_symmetry.space_group_name_H-M   'P 1'
#
loop_
_entity.id
_entity.type
_entity.pdbx_description
1 polymer ?
#
loop_
_entity_poly.entity_id
_entity_poly.type
_entity_poly.pdbx_seq_one_letter_code
_entity_poly.pdbx_strand_id
1 'polypeptide(L)'
;MLDTKLNWFRKKFHLTDKEVQEFVLSAPKLITLPLQDISNTYFNMNTQLGFEYAELKKIFNQYAKLFIYDYKLIELNFDFLYNEMNISRQRLIDYPPILKQSFQQLRTRCLYLKYLKRHQFDPTKPNFVSLKDLCLKTNELFCQHVTKTSPGHYLNFMKTL
;
A
#
# COMPACT_ATOMS: atom_id res chain seq x y z
N MET A 1 25.47 9.31 -14.27
CA MET A 1 24.78 9.09 -12.98
C MET A 1 23.28 8.84 -13.18
N LEU A 2 22.57 9.69 -13.95
CA LEU A 2 21.16 9.48 -14.30
C LEU A 2 20.93 8.22 -15.16
N ASP A 3 21.69 8.04 -16.24
CA ASP A 3 21.54 6.87 -17.14
C ASP A 3 21.81 5.55 -16.42
N THR A 4 22.82 5.53 -15.55
CA THR A 4 23.14 4.38 -14.69
C THR A 4 21.94 3.97 -13.84
N LYS A 5 21.22 4.95 -13.30
CA LYS A 5 20.07 4.73 -12.44
C LYS A 5 18.84 4.27 -13.23
N LEU A 6 18.56 4.89 -14.37
CA LEU A 6 17.50 4.44 -15.27
C LEU A 6 17.75 3.01 -15.76
N ASN A 7 19.01 2.69 -16.09
CA ASN A 7 19.42 1.33 -16.45
C ASN A 7 19.25 0.34 -15.31
N TRP A 8 19.47 0.76 -14.05
CA TRP A 8 19.16 -0.08 -12.90
C TRP A 8 17.66 -0.38 -12.81
N PHE A 9 16.77 0.61 -12.94
CA PHE A 9 15.32 0.38 -12.94
C PHE A 9 14.88 -0.55 -14.07
N ARG A 10 15.37 -0.32 -15.30
CA ARG A 10 15.12 -1.18 -16.45
C ARG A 10 15.47 -2.63 -16.17
N LYS A 11 16.68 -2.89 -15.65
CA LYS A 11 17.16 -4.25 -15.36
C LYS A 11 16.42 -4.88 -14.19
N LYS A 12 16.18 -4.12 -13.12
CA LYS A 12 15.64 -4.64 -11.86
C LYS A 12 14.16 -4.97 -11.93
N PHE A 13 13.38 -4.17 -12.65
CA PHE A 13 11.94 -4.36 -12.82
C PHE A 13 11.57 -4.83 -14.24
N HIS A 14 12.55 -5.11 -15.11
CA HIS A 14 12.32 -5.49 -16.51
C HIS A 14 11.40 -4.50 -17.25
N LEU A 15 11.65 -3.20 -17.07
CA LEU A 15 10.82 -2.13 -17.64
C LEU A 15 11.18 -1.88 -19.11
N THR A 16 10.15 -1.67 -19.92
CA THR A 16 10.23 -1.08 -21.25
C THR A 16 10.55 0.41 -21.17
N ASP A 17 11.03 1.01 -22.27
CA ASP A 17 11.29 2.45 -22.28
C ASP A 17 10.04 3.31 -22.03
N LYS A 18 8.87 2.84 -22.45
CA LYS A 18 7.60 3.49 -22.14
C LYS A 18 7.30 3.46 -20.63
N GLU A 19 7.42 2.31 -19.98
CA GLU A 19 7.25 2.19 -18.53
C GLU A 19 8.27 3.04 -17.76
N VAL A 20 9.51 3.16 -18.28
CA VAL A 20 10.52 4.06 -17.72
C VAL A 20 10.05 5.51 -17.75
N GLN A 21 9.57 5.99 -18.90
CA GLN A 21 9.06 7.35 -19.05
C GLN A 21 7.85 7.59 -18.12
N GLU A 22 6.92 6.64 -18.04
CA GLU A 22 5.74 6.73 -17.19
C GLU A 22 6.08 6.82 -15.69
N PHE A 23 7.03 6.01 -15.19
CA PHE A 23 7.40 6.10 -13.77
C PHE A 23 8.19 7.38 -13.47
N VAL A 24 9.04 7.86 -14.39
CA VAL A 24 9.79 9.11 -14.22
C VAL A 24 8.84 10.28 -14.04
N LEU A 25 7.76 10.33 -14.82
CA LEU A 25 6.74 11.37 -14.72
C LEU A 25 5.90 11.25 -13.46
N SER A 26 5.49 10.03 -13.10
CA SER A 26 4.60 9.82 -11.95
C SER A 26 5.34 9.87 -10.61
N ALA A 27 6.62 9.50 -10.55
CA ALA A 27 7.42 9.39 -9.34
C ALA A 27 8.86 9.97 -9.53
N PRO A 28 9.00 11.26 -9.87
CA PRO A 28 10.30 11.87 -10.19
C PRO A 28 11.32 11.81 -9.05
N LYS A 29 10.85 11.74 -7.79
CA LYS A 29 11.72 11.59 -6.61
C LYS A 29 12.51 10.27 -6.62
N LEU A 30 12.05 9.23 -7.33
CA LEU A 30 12.84 8.01 -7.55
C LEU A 30 14.11 8.29 -8.34
N ILE A 31 14.19 9.38 -9.09
CA ILE A 31 15.39 9.77 -9.84
C ILE A 31 16.38 10.50 -8.95
N THR A 32 15.92 11.29 -7.98
CA THR A 32 16.78 12.08 -7.10
C THR A 32 17.22 11.36 -5.82
N LEU A 33 16.47 10.36 -5.34
CA LEU A 33 16.84 9.58 -4.15
C LEU A 33 18.14 8.79 -4.30
N PRO A 34 18.87 8.44 -3.23
CA PRO A 34 19.97 7.49 -3.33
C PRO A 34 19.50 6.14 -3.88
N LEU A 35 20.23 5.58 -4.85
CA LEU A 35 19.88 4.28 -5.42
C LEU A 35 19.92 3.16 -4.38
N GLN A 36 20.80 3.28 -3.38
CA GLN A 36 20.90 2.33 -2.28
C GLN A 36 19.58 2.20 -1.51
N ASP A 37 18.89 3.31 -1.22
CA ASP A 37 17.65 3.29 -0.44
C ASP A 37 16.53 2.56 -1.19
N ILE A 38 16.43 2.83 -2.50
CA ILE A 38 15.47 2.18 -3.40
C ILE A 38 15.79 0.69 -3.52
N SER A 39 17.07 0.35 -3.69
CA SER A 39 17.55 -1.03 -3.79
C SER A 39 17.32 -1.83 -2.51
N ASN A 40 17.53 -1.21 -1.34
CA ASN A 40 17.27 -1.81 -0.03
C ASN A 40 15.78 -2.09 0.14
N THR A 41 14.91 -1.15 -0.22
CA THR A 41 13.46 -1.34 -0.16
C THR A 41 13.03 -2.49 -1.07
N TYR A 42 13.52 -2.55 -2.31
CA TYR A 42 13.28 -3.68 -3.21
C TYR A 42 13.74 -5.01 -2.60
N PHE A 43 14.98 -5.04 -2.10
CA PHE A 43 15.57 -6.27 -1.55
C PHE A 43 14.79 -6.77 -0.34
N ASN A 44 14.41 -5.87 0.56
CA ASN A 44 13.64 -6.25 1.75
C ASN A 44 12.21 -6.69 1.39
N MET A 45 11.54 -6.03 0.46
CA MET A 45 10.24 -6.49 -0.03
C MET A 45 10.33 -7.90 -0.67
N ASN A 46 11.43 -8.20 -1.36
CA ASN A 46 11.65 -9.54 -1.92
C ASN A 46 11.95 -10.59 -0.85
N THR A 47 12.88 -10.29 0.07
CA THR A 47 13.45 -11.29 0.98
C THR A 47 12.68 -11.42 2.30
N GLN A 48 12.21 -10.30 2.87
CA GLN A 48 11.52 -10.28 4.16
C GLN A 48 10.00 -10.43 3.98
N LEU A 49 9.41 -9.71 3.01
CA LEU A 49 7.97 -9.81 2.73
C LEU A 49 7.64 -10.90 1.72
N GLY A 50 8.65 -11.54 1.11
CA GLY A 50 8.48 -12.67 0.21
C GLY A 50 7.80 -12.34 -1.12
N PHE A 51 7.83 -11.09 -1.59
CA PHE A 51 7.29 -10.75 -2.91
C PHE A 51 8.19 -11.26 -4.02
N GLU A 52 7.64 -12.01 -4.97
CA GLU A 52 8.40 -12.48 -6.13
C GLU A 52 8.77 -11.34 -7.08
N TYR A 53 9.76 -11.54 -7.96
CA TYR A 53 10.19 -10.51 -8.91
C TYR A 53 9.06 -10.05 -9.85
N ALA A 54 8.19 -10.97 -10.27
CA ALA A 54 7.03 -10.62 -11.08
C ALA A 54 6.00 -9.78 -10.30
N GLU A 55 5.82 -10.06 -9.00
CA GLU A 55 4.94 -9.29 -8.12
C GLU A 55 5.52 -7.89 -7.85
N LEU A 56 6.82 -7.78 -7.60
CA LEU A 56 7.51 -6.50 -7.44
C LEU A 56 7.42 -5.63 -8.69
N LYS A 57 7.55 -6.24 -9.88
CA LYS A 57 7.29 -5.53 -11.15
C LYS A 57 5.85 -5.01 -11.21
N LYS A 58 4.86 -5.85 -10.89
CA LYS A 58 3.44 -5.43 -10.86
C LYS A 58 3.22 -4.28 -9.88
N ILE A 59 3.76 -4.39 -8.66
CA ILE A 59 3.67 -3.34 -7.64
C ILE A 59 4.31 -2.03 -8.13
N PHE A 60 5.49 -2.10 -8.74
CA PHE A 60 6.18 -0.93 -9.27
C PHE A 60 5.39 -0.26 -10.39
N ASN A 61 4.87 -1.03 -11.34
CA ASN A 61 4.05 -0.50 -12.44
C ASN A 61 2.75 0.13 -11.94
N GLN A 62 2.11 -0.44 -10.91
CA GLN A 62 0.90 0.14 -10.33
C GLN A 62 1.19 1.38 -9.47
N TYR A 63 2.25 1.35 -8.67
CA TYR A 63 2.56 2.43 -7.73
C TYR A 63 4.06 2.50 -7.39
N ALA A 64 4.87 2.96 -8.35
CA ALA A 64 6.32 3.14 -8.20
C ALA A 64 6.71 3.98 -6.96
N LYS A 65 5.86 4.93 -6.57
CA LYS A 65 6.06 5.75 -5.36
C LYS A 65 6.21 4.93 -4.08
N LEU A 66 5.76 3.68 -4.03
CA LEU A 66 5.93 2.83 -2.86
C LEU A 66 7.40 2.74 -2.43
N PHE A 67 8.33 2.64 -3.40
CA PHE A 67 9.77 2.51 -3.18
C PHE A 67 10.46 3.81 -2.72
N ILE A 68 9.69 4.88 -2.50
CA ILE A 68 10.15 6.13 -1.87
C ILE A 68 9.90 6.10 -0.36
N TYR A 69 8.93 5.31 0.10
CA TYR A 69 8.52 5.29 1.51
C TYR A 69 9.47 4.45 2.35
N ASP A 70 9.46 4.72 3.65
CA ASP A 70 10.20 3.92 4.63
C ASP A 70 9.73 2.46 4.59
N TYR A 71 10.69 1.54 4.37
CA TYR A 71 10.45 0.12 4.38
C TYR A 71 9.80 -0.36 5.69
N LYS A 72 10.15 0.23 6.85
CA LYS A 72 9.55 -0.16 8.13
C LYS A 72 8.03 0.07 8.16
N LEU A 73 7.56 1.13 7.52
CA LEU A 73 6.11 1.39 7.41
C LEU A 73 5.43 0.37 6.48
N ILE A 74 6.09 0.02 5.37
CA ILE A 74 5.60 -0.98 4.41
C ILE A 74 5.48 -2.34 5.08
N GLU A 75 6.53 -2.76 5.80
CA GLU A 75 6.58 -4.01 6.56
C GLU A 75 5.49 -4.07 7.61
N LEU A 76 5.38 -3.02 8.45
CA LEU A 76 4.36 -2.95 9.49
C LEU A 76 2.93 -3.02 8.94
N ASN A 77 2.66 -2.31 7.85
CA ASN A 77 1.36 -2.37 7.19
C ASN A 77 1.12 -3.74 6.53
N PHE A 78 2.15 -4.34 5.91
CA PHE A 78 2.03 -5.65 5.29
C PHE A 78 1.70 -6.72 6.33
N ASP A 79 2.45 -6.78 7.43
CA ASP A 79 2.26 -7.76 8.51
C ASP A 79 0.84 -7.67 9.09
N PHE A 80 0.40 -6.47 9.43
CA PHE A 80 -0.96 -6.24 9.93
C PHE A 80 -2.04 -6.66 8.92
N LEU A 81 -1.92 -6.26 7.64
CA LEU A 81 -2.95 -6.58 6.65
C LEU A 81 -2.98 -8.07 6.30
N TYR A 82 -1.81 -8.68 6.10
CA TYR A 82 -1.69 -10.06 5.67
C TYR A 82 -1.94 -11.03 6.82
N ASN A 83 -1.25 -10.88 7.96
CA ASN A 83 -1.31 -11.82 9.07
C ASN A 83 -2.49 -11.54 10.02
N GLU A 84 -2.77 -10.28 10.39
CA GLU A 84 -3.84 -9.99 11.37
C GLU A 84 -5.22 -9.76 10.74
N MET A 85 -5.27 -9.24 9.51
CA MET A 85 -6.52 -8.96 8.79
C MET A 85 -6.87 -10.02 7.74
N ASN A 86 -6.01 -11.02 7.53
CA ASN A 86 -6.19 -12.11 6.57
C ASN A 86 -6.47 -11.63 5.14
N ILE A 87 -5.88 -10.50 4.74
CA ILE A 87 -6.00 -9.97 3.39
C ILE A 87 -5.00 -10.68 2.51
N SER A 88 -5.46 -11.28 1.41
CA SER A 88 -4.55 -12.07 0.57
C SER A 88 -3.48 -11.18 -0.09
N ARG A 89 -2.30 -11.78 -0.30
CA ARG A 89 -1.16 -11.13 -0.98
C ARG A 89 -1.55 -10.52 -2.32
N GLN A 90 -2.35 -11.24 -3.11
CA GLN A 90 -2.84 -10.76 -4.41
C GLN A 90 -3.56 -9.41 -4.28
N ARG A 91 -4.37 -9.21 -3.22
CA ARG A 91 -5.09 -7.94 -3.00
C ARG A 91 -4.14 -6.79 -2.67
N LEU A 92 -3.06 -7.06 -1.95
CA LEU A 92 -2.02 -6.06 -1.67
C LEU A 92 -1.25 -5.69 -2.94
N ILE A 93 -1.04 -6.65 -3.84
CA ILE A 93 -0.44 -6.41 -5.17
C ILE A 93 -1.39 -5.64 -6.09
N ASP A 94 -2.70 -5.89 -6.00
CA ASP A 94 -3.73 -5.20 -6.79
C ASP A 94 -3.96 -3.75 -6.34
N TYR A 95 -3.59 -3.42 -5.09
CA TYR A 95 -3.68 -2.05 -4.58
C TYR A 95 -2.51 -1.69 -3.62
N PRO A 96 -1.28 -1.55 -4.15
CA PRO A 96 -0.09 -1.26 -3.34
C PRO A 96 -0.12 0.05 -2.53
N PRO A 97 -0.87 1.11 -2.89
CA PRO A 97 -0.95 2.32 -2.07
C PRO A 97 -1.46 2.13 -0.64
N ILE A 98 -2.04 0.97 -0.32
CA ILE A 98 -2.41 0.61 1.06
C ILE A 98 -1.18 0.49 1.98
N LEU A 99 -0.05 0.02 1.45
CA LEU A 99 1.16 -0.27 2.22
C LEU A 99 1.91 0.99 2.67
N LYS A 100 1.60 2.15 2.08
CA LYS A 100 2.17 3.44 2.52
C LYS A 100 1.29 4.22 3.50
N GLN A 101 0.11 3.72 3.85
CA GLN A 101 -0.82 4.47 4.69
C GLN A 101 -0.28 4.65 6.10
N SER A 102 -0.76 5.68 6.81
CA SER A 102 -0.49 5.80 8.23
C SER A 102 -1.00 4.56 8.95
N PHE A 103 -0.09 3.84 9.62
CA PHE A 103 -0.43 2.61 10.33
C PHE A 103 -1.54 2.82 11.35
N GLN A 104 -1.49 3.92 12.13
CA GLN A 104 -2.52 4.24 13.13
C GLN A 104 -3.91 4.41 12.49
N GLN A 105 -3.98 5.13 11.35
CA GLN A 105 -5.25 5.34 10.66
C GLN A 105 -5.76 4.02 10.07
N LEU A 106 -4.89 3.27 9.40
CA LEU A 106 -5.23 1.99 8.78
C LEU A 106 -5.73 0.98 9.81
N ARG A 107 -4.97 0.78 10.90
CA ARG A 107 -5.32 -0.11 12.02
C ARG A 107 -6.65 0.27 12.62
N THR A 108 -6.84 1.54 12.97
CA THR A 108 -8.09 2.04 13.56
C THR A 108 -9.29 1.77 12.66
N ARG A 109 -9.17 2.02 11.34
CA ARG A 109 -10.26 1.76 10.39
C ARG A 109 -10.60 0.29 10.27
N CYS A 110 -9.58 -0.58 10.18
CA CYS A 110 -9.77 -2.02 10.16
C CYS A 110 -10.43 -2.54 11.45
N LEU A 111 -9.99 -2.07 12.61
CA LEU A 111 -10.57 -2.44 13.91
C LEU A 111 -12.01 -1.94 14.05
N TYR A 112 -12.30 -0.75 13.56
CA TYR A 112 -13.67 -0.23 13.58
C TYR A 112 -14.60 -1.03 12.66
N LEU A 113 -14.14 -1.44 11.46
CA LEU A 113 -14.89 -2.37 10.62
C LEU A 113 -15.09 -3.73 11.29
N LYS A 114 -14.09 -4.23 12.05
CA LYS A 114 -14.25 -5.43 12.88
C LYS A 114 -15.33 -5.24 13.95
N TYR A 115 -15.30 -4.13 14.69
CA TYR A 115 -16.31 -3.75 15.68
C TYR A 115 -17.72 -3.70 15.10
N LEU A 116 -17.88 -3.11 13.91
CA LEU A 116 -19.17 -3.05 13.20
C LEU A 116 -19.58 -4.37 12.53
N LYS A 117 -18.74 -5.42 12.59
CA LYS A 117 -18.93 -6.68 11.85
C LYS A 117 -19.03 -6.47 10.33
N ARG A 118 -18.31 -5.48 9.78
CA ARG A 118 -18.27 -5.10 8.34
C ARG A 118 -16.87 -5.23 7.72
N HIS A 119 -15.99 -6.04 8.31
CA HIS A 119 -14.61 -6.25 7.86
C HIS A 119 -14.50 -7.30 6.73
N GLN A 120 -15.29 -7.15 5.65
CA GLN A 120 -15.23 -8.05 4.52
C GLN A 120 -14.31 -7.48 3.42
N PHE A 121 -13.14 -8.09 3.20
CA PHE A 121 -12.18 -7.66 2.18
C PHE A 121 -12.17 -8.56 0.93
N ASP A 122 -13.01 -9.59 0.90
CA ASP A 122 -13.21 -10.47 -0.24
C ASP A 122 -14.21 -9.84 -1.22
N PRO A 123 -13.79 -9.52 -2.46
CA PRO A 123 -14.67 -8.88 -3.45
C PRO A 123 -15.82 -9.78 -3.92
N THR A 124 -15.76 -11.08 -3.65
CA THR A 124 -16.82 -12.04 -4.04
C THR A 124 -17.96 -12.11 -3.02
N LYS A 125 -17.79 -11.50 -1.84
CA LYS A 125 -18.74 -11.58 -0.73
C LYS A 125 -19.54 -10.29 -0.55
N PRO A 126 -20.79 -10.37 -0.06
CA PRO A 126 -21.60 -9.19 0.21
C PRO A 126 -20.94 -8.29 1.27
N ASN A 127 -21.23 -6.99 1.18
CA ASN A 127 -20.64 -5.95 2.04
C ASN A 127 -19.11 -5.82 1.92
N PHE A 128 -18.56 -6.18 0.77
CA PHE A 128 -17.15 -5.97 0.43
C PHE A 128 -16.71 -4.51 0.64
N VAL A 129 -15.58 -4.33 1.31
CA VAL A 129 -14.87 -3.07 1.52
C VAL A 129 -13.55 -3.12 0.78
N SER A 130 -13.30 -2.17 -0.10
CA SER A 130 -12.05 -2.13 -0.85
C SER A 130 -10.89 -1.58 -0.02
N LEU A 131 -9.65 -1.95 -0.39
CA LEU A 131 -8.47 -1.36 0.24
C LEU A 131 -8.38 0.15 -0.03
N LYS A 132 -8.93 0.61 -1.17
CA LYS A 132 -9.05 2.03 -1.48
C LYS A 132 -9.95 2.78 -0.51
N ASP A 133 -11.01 2.14 -0.02
CA ASP A 133 -11.92 2.73 0.97
C ASP A 133 -11.23 2.96 2.32
N LEU A 134 -10.31 2.07 2.69
CA LEU A 134 -9.45 2.25 3.87
C LEU A 134 -8.46 3.41 3.72
N CYS A 135 -8.19 3.87 2.50
CA CYS A 135 -7.27 4.96 2.18
C CYS A 135 -7.95 6.33 2.02
N LEU A 136 -9.26 6.45 2.32
CA LEU A 136 -9.98 7.72 2.20
C LEU A 136 -9.33 8.81 3.04
N LYS A 137 -9.26 10.04 2.50
CA LYS A 137 -8.44 11.10 3.12
C LYS A 137 -8.91 11.51 4.52
N THR A 138 -10.22 11.52 4.75
CA THR A 138 -10.80 12.02 6.01
C THR A 138 -11.68 10.97 6.69
N ASN A 139 -11.89 11.14 7.99
CA ASN A 139 -12.74 10.24 8.77
C ASN A 139 -14.21 10.40 8.40
N GLU A 140 -14.63 11.61 8.00
CA GLU A 140 -15.98 11.91 7.54
C GLU A 140 -16.30 11.14 6.26
N LEU A 141 -15.40 11.17 5.26
CA LEU A 141 -15.56 10.41 4.03
C LEU A 141 -15.61 8.90 4.31
N PHE A 142 -14.73 8.41 5.18
CA PHE A 142 -14.74 7.00 5.59
C PHE A 142 -16.06 6.61 6.25
N CYS A 143 -16.56 7.44 7.17
CA CYS A 143 -17.81 7.21 7.88
C CYS A 143 -19.03 7.24 6.94
N GLN A 144 -19.09 8.24 6.06
CA GLN A 144 -20.20 8.46 5.13
C GLN A 144 -20.26 7.41 4.02
N HIS A 145 -19.10 7.05 3.44
CA HIS A 145 -19.07 6.19 2.27
C HIS A 145 -18.91 4.71 2.60
N VAL A 146 -18.19 4.37 3.67
CA VAL A 146 -17.83 2.99 3.99
C VAL A 146 -18.71 2.44 5.11
N THR A 147 -18.64 3.04 6.30
CA THR A 147 -19.25 2.44 7.51
C THR A 147 -20.71 2.82 7.70
N LYS A 148 -21.19 3.87 7.03
CA LYS A 148 -22.55 4.41 7.18
C LYS A 148 -22.88 4.77 8.64
N THR A 149 -21.87 5.25 9.38
CA THR A 149 -21.99 5.70 10.77
C THR A 149 -21.73 7.19 10.88
N SER A 150 -22.09 7.82 12.01
CA SER A 150 -21.68 9.20 12.27
C SER A 150 -20.17 9.30 12.58
N PRO A 151 -19.52 10.43 12.25
CA PRO A 151 -18.13 10.67 12.68
C PRO A 151 -17.94 10.65 14.20
N GLY A 152 -18.97 11.07 14.96
CA GLY A 152 -18.95 11.01 16.43
C GLY A 152 -18.88 9.59 16.98
N HIS A 153 -19.59 8.64 16.36
CA HIS A 153 -19.51 7.23 16.75
C HIS A 153 -18.11 6.66 16.50
N TYR A 154 -17.50 6.99 15.36
CA TYR A 154 -16.12 6.61 15.07
C TYR A 154 -15.12 7.24 16.06
N LEU A 155 -15.27 8.52 16.37
CA LEU A 155 -14.40 9.21 17.32
C LEU A 155 -14.53 8.62 18.74
N ASN A 156 -15.73 8.22 19.17
CA ASN A 156 -15.91 7.55 20.44
C ASN A 156 -15.22 6.18 20.45
N PHE A 157 -15.31 5.41 19.36
CA PHE A 157 -14.56 4.16 19.22
C PHE A 157 -13.04 4.37 19.25
N MET A 158 -12.53 5.44 18.62
CA MET A 158 -11.09 5.74 18.66
C MET A 158 -10.57 5.95 20.08
N LYS A 159 -11.41 6.46 21.01
CA LYS A 159 -11.05 6.66 22.41
C LYS A 159 -10.97 5.36 23.22
N THR A 160 -11.46 4.23 22.67
CA THR A 160 -11.44 2.92 23.34
C THR A 160 -10.26 2.04 22.92
N LEU A 161 -9.43 2.51 21.97
CA LEU A 161 -8.24 1.81 21.47
C LEU A 161 -6.98 2.22 22.25
#